data_AF-A0A8S9L608-F1
#
_entry.id   AF-A0A8S9L608-F1
#
_cell.length_a   1.000
_cell.length_b   1.000
_cell.length_c   1.000
_cell.angle_alpha   90.00
_cell.angle_beta   90.00
_cell.angle_gamma   90.00
#
_symmetry.space_group_name_H-M   'P 1'
#
loop_
_entity.id
_entity.type
_entity.pdbx_description
1 polymer ?
#
loop_
_entity_poly.entity_id
_entity_poly.type
_entity_poly.pdbx_seq_one_letter_code
_entity_poly.pdbx_strand_id
1 'polypeptide(L)' 'MPKMLNDEAVEYEDGTPATEAQMGKDVVSFLSWAAEPEMEVRKLMGFKWIILLSLFLLQAAYYRETEMASSQV' A
#
# COMPACT_ATOMS: atom_id res chain seq x y z
N MET A 1 -3.51 -31.53 -0.82
CA MET A 1 -4.82 -31.41 -0.16
C MET A 1 -5.90 -31.72 -1.19
N PRO A 2 -7.06 -32.29 -0.80
CA PRO A 2 -8.20 -32.43 -1.73
C PRO A 2 -8.66 -31.06 -2.22
N LYS A 3 -9.40 -31.01 -3.34
CA LYS A 3 -9.97 -29.76 -3.87
C LYS A 3 -10.95 -29.19 -2.84
N MET A 4 -10.67 -27.97 -2.38
CA MET A 4 -11.41 -27.33 -1.29
C MET A 4 -12.49 -26.37 -1.78
N LEU A 5 -12.32 -25.77 -2.96
CA LEU A 5 -13.22 -24.76 -3.52
C LEU A 5 -13.91 -25.34 -4.75
N ASN A 6 -15.24 -25.21 -4.82
CA ASN A 6 -16.03 -25.54 -6.00
C ASN A 6 -16.88 -24.32 -6.35
N ASP A 7 -17.21 -24.15 -7.62
CA ASP A 7 -18.08 -23.04 -8.04
C ASP A 7 -19.42 -23.09 -7.29
N GLU A 8 -19.92 -21.91 -6.94
CA GLU A 8 -21.19 -21.68 -6.24
C GLU A 8 -21.27 -22.38 -4.87
N ALA A 9 -20.14 -22.74 -4.28
CA ALA A 9 -20.10 -23.38 -2.95
C ALA A 9 -20.52 -22.44 -1.80
N VAL A 10 -20.58 -21.13 -2.04
CA VAL A 10 -20.93 -20.10 -1.05
C VAL A 10 -21.83 -19.06 -1.71
N GLU A 11 -22.77 -18.49 -0.95
CA GLU A 11 -23.62 -17.39 -1.40
C GLU A 11 -23.13 -16.08 -0.79
N TYR A 12 -22.71 -15.13 -1.62
CA TYR A 12 -22.32 -13.80 -1.16
C TYR A 12 -23.55 -12.92 -0.98
N GLU A 13 -23.60 -12.15 0.11
CA GLU A 13 -24.73 -11.27 0.43
C GLU A 13 -24.95 -10.14 -0.60
N ASP A 14 -23.90 -9.78 -1.34
CA ASP A 14 -23.91 -8.73 -2.36
C ASP A 14 -24.27 -9.26 -3.77
N GLY A 15 -24.51 -10.56 -3.91
CA GLY A 15 -24.80 -11.21 -5.19
C GLY A 15 -23.57 -11.40 -6.09
N THR A 16 -22.36 -11.23 -5.58
CA THR A 16 -21.13 -11.55 -6.32
C THR A 16 -21.12 -13.03 -6.74
N PRO A 17 -20.81 -13.38 -8.01
CA PRO A 17 -20.71 -14.77 -8.42
C PRO A 17 -19.59 -15.51 -7.71
N ALA A 18 -19.92 -16.59 -7.00
CA ALA A 18 -18.98 -17.41 -6.25
C ALA A 18 -18.23 -18.43 -7.11
N THR A 19 -17.45 -17.92 -8.08
CA THR A 19 -16.51 -18.76 -8.84
C THR A 19 -15.31 -19.17 -7.98
N GLU A 20 -14.72 -20.34 -8.26
CA GLU A 20 -13.52 -20.85 -7.58
C GLU A 20 -12.39 -19.81 -7.56
N ALA A 21 -12.17 -19.11 -8.68
CA ALA A 21 -11.15 -18.08 -8.78
C ALA A 21 -11.44 -16.86 -7.88
N GLN A 22 -12.71 -16.43 -7.81
CA GLN A 22 -13.12 -15.31 -6.97
C GLN A 22 -12.96 -15.65 -5.48
N MET A 23 -13.49 -16.80 -5.04
CA MET A 23 -13.34 -17.27 -3.66
C MET A 23 -11.88 -17.44 -3.26
N GLY A 24 -11.04 -17.99 -4.16
CA GLY A 24 -9.61 -18.12 -3.93
C GLY A 24 -8.92 -16.76 -3.71
N LYS A 25 -9.27 -15.76 -4.52
CA LYS A 25 -8.75 -14.39 -4.38
C LYS A 25 -9.20 -13.75 -3.07
N ASP A 26 -10.44 -13.95 -2.67
CA ASP A 26 -11.00 -13.34 -1.46
C ASP A 26 -10.36 -13.93 -0.21
N VAL A 27 -10.19 -15.26 -0.15
CA VAL A 27 -9.49 -15.93 0.95
C VAL A 27 -8.04 -15.47 1.04
N VAL A 28 -7.32 -15.36 -0.09
CA VAL A 28 -5.94 -14.87 -0.09
C VAL A 28 -5.85 -13.41 0.36
N SER A 29 -6.81 -12.58 -0.05
CA SER A 29 -6.87 -11.18 0.36
C SER A 29 -7.14 -11.05 1.85
N PHE A 30 -8.07 -11.85 2.38
CA PHE A 30 -8.35 -11.93 3.81
C PHE A 30 -7.13 -12.42 4.61
N LEU A 31 -6.45 -13.48 4.17
CA LEU A 31 -5.25 -13.99 4.83
C LEU A 31 -4.10 -12.98 4.79
N SER A 32 -3.96 -12.24 3.68
CA SER A 32 -2.95 -11.17 3.56
C SER A 32 -3.24 -10.03 4.53
N TRP A 33 -4.51 -9.64 4.67
CA TRP A 33 -4.94 -8.67 5.67
C TRP A 33 -4.75 -9.19 7.10
N ALA A 34 -5.10 -10.45 7.37
CA ALA A 34 -4.95 -11.06 8.70
C ALA A 34 -3.47 -11.19 9.11
N ALA A 35 -2.57 -11.39 8.15
CA ALA A 35 -1.13 -11.39 8.37
C ALA A 35 -0.60 -9.98 8.68
N GLU A 36 -1.17 -8.93 8.07
CA GLU A 36 -0.72 -7.54 8.21
C GLU A 36 -1.90 -6.55 8.32
N PRO A 37 -2.61 -6.53 9.47
CA PRO A 37 -3.80 -5.69 9.63
C PRO A 37 -3.48 -4.18 9.62
N GLU A 38 -2.26 -3.79 9.98
CA GLU A 38 -1.78 -2.40 10.01
C GLU A 38 -1.23 -1.90 8.67
N MET A 39 -1.27 -2.72 7.62
CA MET A 39 -0.67 -2.42 6.30
C MET A 39 -1.10 -1.04 5.76
N GLU A 40 -2.38 -0.71 5.86
CA GLU A 40 -2.91 0.56 5.35
C GLU A 40 -2.42 1.77 6.15
N VAL A 41 -2.37 1.65 7.48
CA VAL A 41 -1.83 2.71 8.35
C VAL A 41 -0.33 2.89 8.09
N ARG A 42 0.41 1.79 7.93
CA ARG A 42 1.84 1.81 7.62
C ARG A 42 2.11 2.48 6.27
N LYS A 43 1.36 2.12 5.22
CA LYS A 43 1.47 2.75 3.90
C LYS A 43 1.16 4.24 3.95
N LEU A 44 0.10 4.64 4.65
CA LEU A 44 -0.27 6.05 4.81
C LEU A 44 0.82 6.84 5.53
N MET A 45 1.39 6.29 6.61
CA MET A 45 2.49 6.92 7.32
C MET A 45 3.74 7.00 6.45
N GLY A 46 4.09 5.93 5.74
CA GLY A 46 5.20 5.92 4.78
C GLY A 46 5.06 7.01 3.72
N PHE A 47 3.85 7.18 3.16
CA PHE A 47 3.59 8.24 2.18
C PHE A 47 3.77 9.65 2.75
N LYS A 48 3.32 9.90 3.99
CA LYS A 48 3.55 11.18 4.69
C LYS A 48 5.05 11.47 4.85
N TRP A 49 5.83 10.46 5.23
CA TRP A 49 7.28 10.59 5.37
C TRP A 49 7.98 10.85 4.05
N ILE A 50 7.58 10.17 2.97
CA ILE A 50 8.12 10.43 1.63
C ILE A 50 7.94 11.90 1.25
N ILE A 51 6.72 12.44 1.41
CA ILE A 51 6.45 13.86 1.12
C ILE A 51 7.32 14.78 1.98
N LEU A 52 7.37 14.55 3.30
CA LEU A 52 8.14 15.38 4.22
C LEU A 52 9.63 15.38 3.87
N LEU A 53 10.19 14.20 3.56
CA LEU A 53 11.59 14.06 3.18
C LEU A 53 11.88 14.71 1.83
N SER A 54 10.97 14.59 0.85
CA SER A 54 11.12 15.29 -0.43
C SER A 54 11.15 16.80 -0.27
N LEU A 55 10.28 17.37 0.58
CA LEU A 55 10.29 18.80 0.88
C LEU A 55 11.59 19.24 1.58
N PHE A 56 12.07 18.44 2.54
CA PHE A 56 13.33 18.71 3.23
C PHE A 56 14.53 18.68 2.27
N LEU A 57 14.57 17.71 1.34
CA LEU A 57 15.61 17.63 0.32
C LEU A 57 15.60 18.83 -0.63
N LEU A 58 14.41 19.27 -1.06
CA LEU A 58 14.27 20.48 -1.89
C LEU A 58 14.76 21.73 -1.15
N GLN A 59 14.38 21.87 0.13
CA GLN A 59 14.84 22.98 0.97
C GLN A 59 16.36 22.97 1.15
N ALA A 60 16.96 21.81 1.40
CA ALA A 60 18.41 21.66 1.53
C ALA A 60 19.14 21.97 0.21
N ALA A 61 18.59 21.53 -0.92
CA ALA A 61 19.14 21.83 -2.25
C ALA A 61 19.12 23.34 -2.53
N TYR A 62 18.02 24.02 -2.21
CA TYR A 62 17.90 25.47 -2.31
C TYR A 62 18.95 26.18 -1.44
N TYR A 63 19.08 25.79 -0.17
CA TYR A 63 20.08 26.39 0.71
C TYR A 63 21.51 26.22 0.18
N ARG A 64 21.85 25.03 -0.32
CA ARG A 64 23.16 24.75 -0.92
C ARG A 64 23.45 25.67 -2.11
N GLU A 65 22.48 25.92 -2.97
CA GLU A 65 22.64 26.86 -4.10
C GLU A 65 22.89 28.29 -3.61
N THR A 66 22.15 28.75 -2.59
CA THR A 66 22.32 30.10 -2.05
C THR A 66 23.64 30.30 -1.30
N GLU A 67 24.10 29.30 -0.55
CA GLU A 67 25.37 29.33 0.17
C GLU A 67 26.55 29.43 -0.80
N MET A 68 26.54 28.60 -1.85
CA MET A 68 27.57 28.65 -2.90
C MET A 68 27.61 30.00 -3.62
N ALA A 69 26.46 30.63 -3.85
CA ALA A 69 26.39 31.96 -4.48
C ALA A 69 26.95 33.07 -3.57
N SER A 70 26.72 32.97 -2.25
CA SER A 70 27.21 33.95 -1.27
C SER A 70 28.72 33.92 -1.04
N SER A 71 29.37 32.76 -1.22
CA SER A 71 30.83 32.60 -1.04
C SER A 71 31.68 33.18 -2.18
N GLN A 72 31.07 33.61 -3.29
CA GLN A 72 31.76 34.16 -4.46
C GLN A 72 31.72 35.70 -4.54
N VAL A 73 31.14 36.36 -3.52
CA VAL A 73 31.06 37.84 -3.38
C VAL A 73 31.94 38.28 -2.20
#